data_AF-A0AA90TXK2-F1
#
_entry.id   AF-A0AA90TXK2-F1
#
_cell.length_a   1.000
_cell.length_b   1.000
_cell.length_c   1.000
_cell.angle_alpha   90.00
_cell.angle_beta   90.00
_cell.angle_gamma   90.00
#
_symmetry.space_group_name_H-M   'P 1'
#
loop_
_entity.id
_entity.type
_entity.pdbx_description
1 polymer ?
#
loop_
_entity_poly.entity_id
_entity_poly.type
_entity_poly.pdbx_seq_one_letter_code
_entity_poly.pdbx_strand_id
1 'polypeptide(L)'
;MEKKRKAILTIFAIVAVMVIGLWGVDVEQGYMMVSEITTSPQDHVGQKVSTMGLVKNGTLSISTEMVSFTLTDAEDEEQEIYIEYIADLPANLVEGNSVSLTGTMISESKIEADQIVIGCPSKYSE
;
A
#
# COMPACT_ATOMS: atom_id res chain seq x y z
N MET A 1 -13.35 26.48 44.12
CA MET A 1 -12.68 27.05 42.93
C MET A 1 -11.38 26.31 42.59
N GLU A 2 -10.54 25.94 43.56
CA GLU A 2 -9.23 25.31 43.28
C GLU A 2 -9.28 23.86 42.76
N LYS A 3 -10.17 23.00 43.26
CA LYS A 3 -10.26 21.59 42.80
C LYS A 3 -10.70 21.47 41.33
N LYS A 4 -11.65 22.32 40.90
CA LYS A 4 -12.10 22.39 39.50
C LYS A 4 -10.98 22.90 38.58
N ARG A 5 -10.21 23.90 39.03
CA ARG A 5 -9.06 24.44 38.26
C ARG A 5 -7.92 23.42 38.12
N LYS A 6 -7.60 22.67 39.18
CA LYS A 6 -6.60 21.59 39.12
C LYS A 6 -7.04 20.44 38.21
N ALA A 7 -8.31 20.01 38.29
CA ALA A 7 -8.83 18.96 37.43
C ALA A 7 -8.83 19.34 35.93
N ILE A 8 -9.18 20.59 35.61
CA ILE A 8 -9.14 21.10 34.23
C ILE A 8 -7.71 21.09 33.69
N LEU A 9 -6.72 21.50 34.49
CA LEU A 9 -5.31 21.49 34.07
C LEU A 9 -4.78 20.07 33.83
N THR A 10 -5.18 19.10 34.66
CA THR A 10 -4.78 17.70 34.48
C THR A 10 -5.42 17.07 33.24
N ILE A 11 -6.71 17.32 32.98
CA ILE A 11 -7.38 16.84 31.77
C ILE A 11 -6.74 17.46 30.53
N PHE A 12 -6.45 18.76 30.58
CA PHE A 12 -5.78 19.45 29.48
C PHE A 12 -4.38 18.88 29.20
N ALA A 13 -3.62 18.55 30.25
CA ALA A 13 -2.30 17.93 30.10
C ALA A 13 -2.39 16.52 29.47
N ILE A 14 -3.36 15.70 29.87
CA ILE A 14 -3.57 14.36 29.30
C ILE A 14 -3.98 14.45 27.83
N VAL A 15 -4.92 15.34 27.50
CA VAL A 15 -5.34 15.56 26.11
C VAL A 15 -4.19 16.09 25.27
N ALA A 16 -3.38 17.01 25.80
CA ALA A 16 -2.20 17.53 25.10
C ALA A 16 -1.19 16.41 24.80
N VAL A 17 -0.90 15.54 25.77
CA VAL A 17 0.01 14.40 25.55
C VAL A 17 -0.58 13.39 24.57
N MET A 18 -1.89 13.15 24.61
CA MET A 18 -2.56 12.25 23.67
C MET A 18 -2.56 12.79 22.25
N VAL A 19 -2.81 14.08 22.06
CA VAL A 19 -2.76 14.73 20.74
C VAL A 19 -1.34 14.72 20.19
N ILE A 20 -0.33 15.05 21.01
CA ILE A 20 1.07 15.02 20.59
C ILE A 20 1.53 13.58 20.29
N GLY A 21 1.15 12.60 21.10
CA GLY A 21 1.52 11.20 20.92
C GLY A 21 0.86 10.52 19.72
N LEU A 22 -0.26 11.07 19.23
CA LEU A 22 -0.95 10.58 18.04
C LEU A 22 -0.60 11.39 16.78
N TRP A 23 0.17 12.47 16.90
CA TRP A 23 0.67 13.22 15.75
C TRP A 23 1.93 12.51 15.21
N GLY A 24 1.78 11.79 14.11
CA GLY A 24 2.89 11.12 13.42
C GLY A 24 3.00 9.61 13.68
N VAL A 25 1.94 8.97 14.20
CA VAL A 25 1.81 7.52 14.05
C VAL A 25 1.41 7.22 12.60
N ASP A 26 2.40 6.94 11.75
CA ASP A 26 2.15 6.24 10.49
C ASP A 26 1.66 4.84 10.87
N VAL A 27 0.33 4.68 10.92
CA VAL A 27 -0.29 3.36 11.00
C VAL A 27 0.27 2.57 9.82
N GLU A 28 1.03 1.50 10.08
CA GLU A 28 1.48 0.59 9.01
C GLU A 28 0.25 0.19 8.21
N GLN A 29 0.12 0.76 7.02
CA GLN A 29 -1.02 0.50 6.16
C GLN A 29 -0.87 -0.96 5.72
N GLY A 30 -1.79 -1.79 6.19
CA GLY A 30 -1.89 -3.18 5.75
C GLY A 30 -2.05 -3.27 4.22
N TYR A 31 -1.90 -4.48 3.69
CA TYR A 31 -2.14 -4.70 2.27
C TYR A 31 -3.59 -4.41 1.91
N MET A 32 -3.79 -3.55 0.93
CA MET A 32 -5.09 -3.25 0.32
C MET A 32 -5.27 -4.07 -0.96
N MET A 33 -6.51 -4.41 -1.30
CA MET A 33 -6.82 -5.04 -2.57
C MET A 33 -6.70 -4.04 -3.72
N VAL A 34 -6.58 -4.52 -4.97
CA VAL A 34 -6.52 -3.64 -6.15
C VAL A 34 -7.81 -2.83 -6.26
N SER A 35 -8.95 -3.47 -6.03
CA SER A 35 -10.28 -2.85 -6.01
C SER A 35 -10.40 -1.67 -5.03
N GLU A 36 -9.80 -1.77 -3.84
CA GLU A 36 -9.84 -0.70 -2.84
C GLU A 36 -9.11 0.55 -3.34
N ILE A 37 -7.99 0.35 -4.03
CA ILE A 37 -7.15 1.40 -4.57
C ILE A 37 -7.80 2.02 -5.82
N THR A 38 -8.41 1.21 -6.69
CA THR A 38 -9.05 1.68 -7.93
C THR A 38 -10.43 2.29 -7.71
N THR A 39 -11.07 2.04 -6.56
CA THR A 39 -12.36 2.68 -6.20
C THR A 39 -12.20 4.17 -5.88
N SER A 40 -11.11 4.55 -5.19
CA SER A 40 -10.81 5.93 -4.81
C SER A 40 -9.36 6.32 -5.15
N PRO A 41 -8.95 6.28 -6.43
CA PRO A 41 -7.54 6.39 -6.81
C PRO A 41 -6.93 7.74 -6.44
N GLN A 42 -7.72 8.82 -6.49
CA GLN A 42 -7.25 10.18 -6.16
C GLN A 42 -6.78 10.32 -4.71
N ASP A 43 -7.32 9.51 -3.79
CA ASP A 43 -6.92 9.51 -2.39
C ASP A 43 -5.57 8.83 -2.17
N HIS A 44 -5.04 8.13 -3.18
CA HIS A 44 -3.80 7.37 -3.10
C HIS A 44 -2.67 7.94 -3.98
N VAL A 45 -2.98 8.79 -4.96
CA VAL A 45 -1.95 9.41 -5.82
C VAL A 45 -0.94 10.20 -4.98
N GLY A 46 0.34 9.95 -5.24
CA GLY A 46 1.48 10.53 -4.53
C GLY A 46 1.78 9.88 -3.19
N GLN A 47 1.02 8.87 -2.78
CA GLN A 47 1.21 8.16 -1.52
C GLN A 47 1.80 6.77 -1.74
N LYS A 48 2.45 6.28 -0.69
CA LYS A 48 2.93 4.90 -0.62
C LYS A 48 1.74 3.97 -0.38
N VAL A 49 1.63 2.94 -1.20
CA VAL A 49 0.58 1.94 -1.15
C VAL A 49 1.18 0.54 -1.11
N SER A 50 0.54 -0.35 -0.36
CA SER A 50 0.83 -1.78 -0.37
C SER A 50 -0.40 -2.50 -0.90
N THR A 51 -0.24 -3.24 -1.99
CA THR A 51 -1.36 -3.94 -2.63
C THR A 51 -1.04 -5.38 -2.96
N MET A 52 -2.09 -6.16 -3.21
CA MET A 52 -1.98 -7.55 -3.59
C MET A 52 -3.01 -7.89 -4.66
N GLY A 53 -2.60 -8.72 -5.62
CA GLY A 53 -3.47 -9.15 -6.71
C GLY A 53 -2.83 -10.28 -7.52
N LEU A 54 -3.36 -10.51 -8.71
CA LEU A 54 -2.88 -11.50 -9.67
C LEU A 54 -2.21 -10.79 -10.86
N VAL A 55 -1.08 -11.31 -11.32
CA VAL A 55 -0.44 -10.80 -12.55
C VAL A 55 -1.30 -11.21 -13.75
N LYS A 56 -1.85 -10.25 -14.49
CA LYS A 56 -2.71 -10.51 -15.65
C LYS A 56 -1.92 -11.21 -16.77
N ASN A 57 -2.51 -12.28 -17.31
CA ASN A 57 -1.90 -13.03 -18.41
C ASN A 57 -1.73 -12.17 -19.68
N GLY A 58 -0.60 -12.32 -20.35
CA GLY A 58 -0.20 -11.54 -21.54
C GLY A 58 0.24 -10.11 -21.26
N THR A 59 0.43 -9.71 -20.00
CA THR A 59 0.84 -8.33 -19.64
C THR A 59 2.25 -8.22 -19.08
N LEU A 60 2.88 -9.34 -18.71
CA LEU A 60 4.23 -9.32 -18.14
C LEU A 60 5.26 -9.00 -19.21
N SER A 61 5.88 -7.83 -19.08
CA SER A 61 6.96 -7.35 -19.93
C SER A 61 8.22 -7.18 -19.09
N ILE A 62 9.28 -7.89 -19.48
CA ILE A 62 10.57 -7.85 -18.80
C ILE A 62 11.59 -7.26 -19.77
N SER A 63 12.15 -6.11 -19.41
CA SER A 63 13.25 -5.46 -20.11
C SER A 63 14.51 -5.46 -19.24
N THR A 64 15.66 -5.09 -19.82
CA THR A 64 16.95 -5.07 -19.11
C THR A 64 16.96 -4.14 -17.90
N GLU A 65 16.15 -3.08 -17.90
CA GLU A 65 16.17 -2.02 -16.87
C GLU A 65 14.83 -1.87 -16.13
N MET A 66 13.77 -2.52 -16.61
CA MET A 66 12.42 -2.32 -16.10
C MET A 66 11.56 -3.56 -16.33
N VAL A 67 10.71 -3.85 -15.36
CA VAL A 67 9.62 -4.81 -15.49
C VAL A 67 8.30 -4.06 -15.41
N SER A 68 7.35 -4.42 -16.26
CA SER A 68 5.98 -3.93 -16.16
C SER A 68 4.96 -5.04 -16.36
N PHE A 69 3.82 -4.88 -15.71
CA PHE A 69 2.68 -5.80 -15.82
C PHE A 69 1.42 -5.13 -15.30
N THR A 70 0.26 -5.73 -15.60
CA THR A 70 -1.01 -5.35 -15.00
C THR A 70 -1.32 -6.27 -13.84
N LEU A 71 -1.64 -5.69 -12.69
CA LEU A 71 -2.14 -6.40 -11.52
C LEU A 71 -3.66 -6.30 -11.48
N THR A 72 -4.35 -7.44 -11.38
CA THR A 72 -5.80 -7.51 -11.22
C THR A 72 -6.17 -7.89 -9.79
N ASP A 73 -7.35 -7.49 -9.35
CA ASP A 73 -7.89 -8.02 -8.11
C ASP A 73 -8.11 -9.54 -8.20
N ALA A 74 -8.02 -10.24 -7.07
CA ALA A 74 -8.25 -11.67 -7.02
C ALA A 74 -9.75 -12.03 -6.99
N GLU A 75 -10.60 -11.11 -6.52
CA GLU A 75 -12.05 -11.27 -6.45
C GLU A 75 -12.78 -10.62 -7.63
N ASP A 76 -12.17 -9.62 -8.28
CA ASP A 76 -12.74 -8.88 -9.41
C ASP A 76 -11.69 -8.57 -10.50
N GLU A 77 -11.64 -9.39 -11.55
CA GLU A 77 -10.69 -9.21 -12.67
C GLU A 77 -10.92 -7.91 -13.47
N GLU A 78 -12.06 -7.21 -13.30
CA GLU A 78 -12.30 -5.91 -13.94
C GLU A 78 -11.51 -4.77 -13.26
N GLN A 79 -11.13 -4.95 -12.00
CA GLN A 79 -10.31 -3.99 -11.25
C GLN A 79 -8.83 -4.27 -11.53
N GLU A 80 -8.20 -3.34 -12.24
CA GLU A 80 -6.82 -3.50 -12.66
C GLU A 80 -5.98 -2.24 -12.45
N ILE A 81 -4.70 -2.43 -12.19
CA ILE A 81 -3.73 -1.36 -12.03
C ILE A 81 -2.41 -1.72 -12.70
N TYR A 82 -1.80 -0.75 -13.37
CA TYR A 82 -0.54 -0.96 -14.07
C TYR A 82 0.65 -0.74 -13.14
N ILE A 83 1.61 -1.66 -13.18
CA ILE A 83 2.78 -1.69 -12.31
C ILE A 83 4.04 -1.47 -13.14
N GLU A 84 4.91 -0.57 -12.68
CA GLU A 84 6.29 -0.41 -13.16
C GLU A 84 7.26 -0.72 -12.03
N TYR A 85 8.29 -1.51 -12.31
CA TYR A 85 9.31 -1.92 -11.35
C TYR A 85 10.70 -1.73 -11.95
N ILE A 86 11.48 -0.81 -11.37
CA ILE A 86 12.79 -0.39 -11.88
C ILE A 86 13.88 -0.97 -10.97
N ALA A 87 13.97 -2.29 -10.93
CA ALA A 87 14.99 -3.03 -10.18
C ALA A 87 15.13 -4.47 -10.71
N ASP A 88 16.11 -5.20 -10.18
CA ASP A 88 16.32 -6.61 -10.51
C ASP A 88 15.07 -7.44 -10.17
N LEU A 89 14.54 -8.11 -11.18
CA LEU A 89 13.32 -8.89 -11.06
C LEU A 89 13.51 -10.07 -10.08
N PRO A 90 12.58 -10.31 -9.13
CA PRO A 90 12.59 -11.54 -8.37
C PRO A 90 12.43 -12.75 -9.30
N ALA A 91 13.31 -13.74 -9.17
CA ALA A 91 13.52 -14.84 -10.13
C ALA A 91 12.31 -15.77 -10.40
N ASN A 92 11.13 -15.50 -9.85
CA ASN A 92 9.94 -16.34 -9.95
C ASN A 92 8.65 -15.56 -10.31
N LEU A 93 8.76 -14.32 -10.81
CA LEU A 93 7.59 -13.58 -11.26
C LEU A 93 7.06 -14.22 -12.55
N VAL A 94 5.81 -14.68 -12.51
CA VAL A 94 5.13 -15.34 -13.62
C VAL A 94 3.70 -14.84 -13.68
N GLU A 95 3.14 -14.80 -14.88
CA GLU A 95 1.73 -14.47 -15.10
C GLU A 95 0.79 -15.46 -14.37
N GLY A 96 -0.36 -14.97 -13.94
CA GLY A 96 -1.35 -15.72 -13.16
C GLY A 96 -0.96 -15.95 -11.70
N ASN A 97 0.25 -15.63 -11.28
CA ASN A 97 0.65 -15.74 -9.88
C ASN A 97 0.10 -14.58 -9.04
N SER A 98 -0.22 -14.90 -7.79
CA SER A 98 -0.49 -13.87 -6.79
C SER A 98 0.80 -13.19 -6.34
N VAL A 99 0.78 -11.87 -6.34
CA VAL A 99 1.88 -11.04 -5.92
C VAL A 99 1.37 -9.96 -4.98
N SER A 100 2.16 -9.68 -3.96
CA SER A 100 2.02 -8.51 -3.13
C SER A 100 3.14 -7.54 -3.47
N LEU A 101 2.85 -6.25 -3.49
CA LEU A 101 3.82 -5.23 -3.80
C LEU A 101 3.62 -4.01 -2.92
N THR A 102 4.71 -3.27 -2.73
CA THR A 102 4.70 -1.97 -2.08
C THR A 102 5.36 -0.99 -3.02
N GLY A 103 4.75 0.19 -3.19
CA GLY A 103 5.22 1.20 -4.12
C GLY A 103 4.53 2.53 -3.91
N THR A 104 4.78 3.47 -4.82
CA THR A 104 4.12 4.78 -4.82
C THR A 104 3.14 4.85 -5.97
N MET A 105 1.89 5.24 -5.70
CA MET A 105 0.94 5.50 -6.78
C MET A 105 1.31 6.82 -7.45
N ILE A 106 1.70 6.78 -8.73
CA ILE A 106 2.14 7.95 -9.48
C ILE A 106 1.04 8.52 -10.39
N SER A 107 0.00 7.74 -10.67
CA SER A 107 -1.24 8.20 -11.29
C SER A 107 -2.40 7.29 -10.92
N GLU A 108 -3.64 7.69 -11.24
CA GLU A 108 -4.86 6.95 -10.85
C GLU A 108 -4.88 5.46 -11.26
N SER A 109 -4.13 5.10 -12.32
CA SER A 109 -4.03 3.73 -12.83
C SER A 109 -2.61 3.15 -12.80
N LYS A 110 -1.66 3.78 -12.11
CA LYS A 110 -0.25 3.37 -12.15
C LYS A 110 0.44 3.45 -10.78
N ILE A 111 1.13 2.36 -10.44
CA ILE A 111 2.04 2.29 -9.29
C ILE A 111 3.45 2.03 -9.78
N GLU A 112 4.39 2.84 -9.27
CA GLU A 112 5.81 2.54 -9.33
C GLU A 112 6.15 1.69 -8.10
N ALA A 113 6.45 0.42 -8.31
CA ALA A 113 6.75 -0.53 -7.25
C ALA A 113 8.20 -0.35 -6.75
N ASP A 114 8.36 -0.33 -5.43
CA ASP A 114 9.66 -0.38 -4.75
C ASP A 114 10.04 -1.83 -4.43
N GLN A 115 9.04 -2.66 -4.14
CA GLN A 115 9.22 -4.03 -3.69
C GLN A 115 8.10 -4.92 -4.23
N ILE A 116 8.47 -6.10 -4.73
CA ILE A 116 7.54 -7.14 -5.16
C ILE A 116 7.86 -8.42 -4.39
N VAL A 117 6.83 -9.02 -3.79
CA VAL A 117 6.86 -10.29 -3.07
C VAL A 117 5.89 -11.24 -3.74
N ILE A 118 6.39 -12.40 -4.15
CA ILE A 118 5.58 -13.42 -4.82
C ILE A 118 4.95 -14.31 -3.75
N GLY A 119 3.63 -14.50 -3.84
CA GLY A 119 2.83 -15.22 -2.84
C GLY A 119 2.23 -14.33 -1.75
N CYS A 120 1.35 -14.92 -0.92
CA CYS A 120 0.65 -14.19 0.14
C CYS A 120 1.64 -13.75 1.25
N PRO A 121 1.54 -12.50 1.74
CA PRO A 121 2.45 -11.92 2.74
C PRO A 121 2.31 -12.51 4.15
N SER A 122 1.46 -13.53 4.35
CA SER A 122 1.12 -14.15 5.66
C SER A 122 2.30 -14.81 6.39
N LYS A 123 3.52 -14.64 5.89
CA LYS A 123 4.76 -15.20 6.43
C LYS A 123 5.73 -14.17 7.04
N TYR A 124 5.44 -12.87 6.99
CA TYR A 124 6.37 -11.82 7.46
C TYR A 124 5.81 -10.88 8.53
N SER A 125 4.77 -11.31 9.26
CA SER A 125 4.36 -10.65 10.50
C SER A 125 5.08 -11.32 11.68
N GLU A 126 6.25 -10.83 12.05
CA GLU A 126 6.89 -11.11 13.34
C GLU A 126 7.38 -9.81 13.99
#